data_AF-A0A9E0EEE6-F1
#
_entry.id   AF-A0A9E0EEE6-F1
#
_cell.length_a   1.000
_cell.length_b   1.000
_cell.length_c   1.000
_cell.angle_alpha   90.00
_cell.angle_beta   90.00
_cell.angle_gamma   90.00
#
_symmetry.space_group_name_H-M   'P 1'
#
loop_
_entity.id
_entity.type
_entity.pdbx_description
1 polymer ?
#
loop_
_entity_poly.entity_id
_entity_poly.type
_entity_poly.pdbx_seq_one_letter_code
_entity_poly.pdbx_strand_id
1 'polypeptide(L)'
;MKELAKEMYSNTLHIWYETDVMADHEYGRIFDTSSVSLNEVAVRIHADVVDNPSVEAIYWYMGQGLDQIVLMARYQKDRLQVQVNLKDFDFALHVDAIEIWKNDLIETVQTVLSER
;
A
#
# COMPACT_ATOMS: atom_id res chain seq x y z
N MET A 1 8.50 -3.35 7.47
CA MET A 1 7.15 -2.88 7.81
C MET A 1 6.71 -3.34 9.21
N LYS A 2 6.30 -2.41 10.08
CA LYS A 2 5.89 -2.65 11.47
C LYS A 2 4.42 -2.24 11.68
N GLU A 3 3.59 -3.12 12.24
CA GLU A 3 2.20 -2.79 12.58
C GLU A 3 2.17 -1.75 13.72
N LEU A 4 1.47 -0.64 13.50
CA LEU A 4 1.26 0.41 14.50
C LEU A 4 -0.08 0.25 15.21
N ALA A 5 -1.12 -0.12 14.46
CA ALA A 5 -2.46 -0.31 14.96
C ALA A 5 -3.23 -1.26 14.04
N LYS A 6 -4.22 -1.96 14.62
CA LYS A 6 -5.13 -2.85 13.92
C LYS A 6 -6.50 -2.75 14.57
N GLU A 7 -7.50 -2.31 13.82
CA GLU A 7 -8.83 -2.02 14.33
C GLU A 7 -9.93 -2.61 13.46
N MET A 8 -10.96 -3.14 14.10
CA MET A 8 -12.15 -3.66 13.44
C MET A 8 -13.29 -2.65 13.55
N TYR A 9 -13.85 -2.26 12.40
CA TYR A 9 -15.02 -1.40 12.30
C TYR A 9 -16.14 -2.15 11.58
N SER A 10 -17.15 -2.61 12.32
CA SER A 10 -18.16 -3.53 11.79
C SER A 10 -17.50 -4.78 11.17
N ASN A 11 -17.60 -4.96 9.85
CA ASN A 11 -16.96 -6.07 9.14
C ASN A 11 -15.76 -5.65 8.26
N THR A 12 -15.20 -4.47 8.52
CA THR A 12 -14.00 -3.98 7.85
C THR A 12 -12.81 -3.96 8.80
N LEU A 13 -11.66 -4.39 8.30
CA LEU A 13 -10.40 -4.40 9.02
C LEU A 13 -9.54 -3.23 8.56
N HIS A 14 -8.99 -2.47 9.51
CA HIS A 14 -8.14 -1.32 9.26
C HIS A 14 -6.79 -1.56 9.91
N ILE A 15 -5.71 -1.44 9.14
CA ILE A 15 -4.34 -1.75 9.60
C ILE A 15 -3.42 -0.59 9.24
N TRP A 16 -2.70 -0.10 10.25
CA TRP A 16 -1.70 0.96 10.09
C TRP A 16 -0.31 0.35 10.17
N TYR A 17 0.53 0.68 9.20
CA TYR A 17 1.89 0.21 9.14
C TYR A 17 2.89 1.37 9.09
N GLU A 18 3.88 1.29 9.96
CA GLU A 18 5.12 2.04 9.85
C GLU A 18 6.00 1.39 8.79
N THR A 19 6.26 2.12 7.72
CA THR A 19 7.10 1.69 6.61
C THR A 19 7.64 2.89 5.86
N ASP A 20 8.86 2.76 5.34
CA ASP A 20 9.43 3.81 4.50
C ASP A 20 9.06 3.53 3.04
N VAL A 21 8.07 4.26 2.53
CA VAL A 21 7.61 4.19 1.13
C VAL A 21 8.13 5.39 0.33
N MET A 22 9.18 6.05 0.83
CA MET A 22 9.77 7.24 0.25
C MET A 22 11.27 7.02 0.00
N ALA A 23 11.76 7.48 -1.13
CA ALA A 23 13.17 7.45 -1.51
C ALA A 23 13.75 8.87 -1.54
N ASP A 24 15.06 8.99 -1.31
CA ASP A 24 15.77 10.26 -1.44
C ASP A 24 15.95 10.63 -2.93
N HIS A 25 15.71 11.90 -3.24
CA HIS A 25 15.93 12.50 -4.56
C HIS A 25 16.60 13.86 -4.40
N GLU A 26 17.23 14.38 -5.47
CA GLU A 26 18.03 15.63 -5.44
C GLU A 26 17.28 16.86 -4.92
N TYR A 27 15.96 16.82 -4.96
CA TYR A 27 15.06 17.94 -4.63
C TYR A 27 14.16 17.65 -3.42
N GLY A 28 14.36 16.53 -2.73
CA GLY A 28 13.55 16.10 -1.60
C GLY A 28 13.20 14.62 -1.67
N ARG A 29 12.35 14.16 -0.75
CA ARG A 29 11.89 12.77 -0.73
C ARG A 29 10.67 12.60 -1.62
N ILE A 30 10.71 11.58 -2.47
CA ILE A 30 9.66 11.20 -3.43
C ILE A 30 9.16 9.79 -3.12
N PHE A 31 8.03 9.39 -3.67
CA PHE A 31 7.53 8.04 -3.51
C PHE A 31 8.52 6.99 -4.07
N ASP A 32 8.80 5.94 -3.29
CA ASP A 32 9.71 4.87 -3.70
C ASP A 32 9.00 3.89 -4.64
N THR A 33 9.23 4.06 -5.95
CA THR A 33 8.72 3.18 -7.01
C THR A 33 9.62 1.97 -7.29
N SER A 34 10.57 1.63 -6.42
CA SER A 34 11.44 0.48 -6.61
C SER A 34 10.68 -0.85 -6.48
N SER A 35 11.22 -1.90 -7.11
CA SER A 35 10.71 -3.26 -6.96
C SER A 35 10.85 -3.80 -5.53
N VAL A 36 11.80 -3.28 -4.75
CA VAL A 36 11.96 -3.63 -3.33
C VAL A 36 10.76 -3.12 -2.52
N SER A 37 10.43 -1.83 -2.67
CA SER A 37 9.24 -1.21 -2.07
C SER A 37 7.97 -1.93 -2.49
N LEU A 38 7.82 -2.24 -3.78
CA LEU A 38 6.67 -2.99 -4.31
C LEU A 38 6.51 -4.34 -3.61
N ASN A 39 7.59 -5.13 -3.56
CA ASN A 39 7.57 -6.47 -3.00
C ASN A 39 7.27 -6.47 -1.50
N GLU A 40 7.84 -5.51 -0.74
CA GLU A 40 7.56 -5.40 0.69
C GLU A 40 6.07 -5.13 0.97
N VAL A 41 5.47 -4.20 0.21
CA VAL A 41 4.04 -3.87 0.32
C VAL A 41 3.18 -5.07 -0.12
N ALA A 42 3.49 -5.68 -1.26
CA ALA A 42 2.73 -6.81 -1.81
C ALA A 42 2.71 -8.01 -0.86
N VAL A 43 3.88 -8.40 -0.32
CA VAL A 43 4.00 -9.50 0.65
C VAL A 43 3.15 -9.23 1.88
N ARG A 44 3.14 -7.99 2.38
CA ARG A 44 2.33 -7.66 3.55
C ARG A 44 0.84 -7.72 3.26
N ILE A 45 0.38 -7.08 2.19
CA ILE A 45 -1.04 -7.08 1.80
C ILE A 45 -1.53 -8.53 1.62
N HIS A 46 -0.75 -9.35 0.92
CA HIS A 46 -1.09 -10.76 0.73
C HIS A 46 -1.23 -11.50 2.07
N ALA A 47 -0.25 -11.39 2.97
CA ALA A 47 -0.31 -12.04 4.28
C ALA A 47 -1.58 -11.62 5.07
N ASP A 48 -1.89 -10.33 5.08
CA ASP A 48 -3.05 -9.82 5.81
C ASP A 48 -4.38 -10.29 5.19
N VAL A 49 -4.50 -10.38 3.87
CA VAL A 49 -5.70 -10.96 3.22
C VAL A 49 -5.86 -12.43 3.58
N VAL A 50 -4.77 -13.20 3.52
CA VAL A 50 -4.75 -14.62 3.85
C VAL A 50 -5.15 -14.89 5.30
N ASP A 51 -4.67 -14.06 6.22
CA ASP A 51 -4.93 -14.21 7.65
C ASP A 51 -6.34 -13.78 8.07
N ASN A 52 -7.07 -13.08 7.20
CA ASN A 52 -8.38 -12.50 7.51
C ASN A 52 -9.44 -12.86 6.43
N PRO A 53 -9.72 -14.15 6.16
CA PRO A 53 -10.57 -14.57 5.03
C PRO A 53 -12.07 -14.22 5.18
N SER A 54 -12.52 -13.87 6.38
CA SER A 54 -13.94 -13.62 6.68
C SER A 54 -14.34 -12.14 6.71
N VAL A 55 -13.38 -11.22 6.61
CA VAL A 55 -13.67 -9.77 6.64
C VAL A 55 -14.16 -9.31 5.27
N GLU A 56 -15.11 -8.37 5.25
CA GLU A 56 -15.69 -7.87 4.00
C GLU A 56 -14.67 -7.05 3.19
N ALA A 57 -13.86 -6.27 3.91
CA ALA A 57 -12.83 -5.43 3.33
C ALA A 57 -11.67 -5.23 4.29
N ILE A 58 -10.47 -5.05 3.74
CA ILE A 58 -9.27 -4.66 4.48
C ILE A 58 -8.77 -3.33 3.93
N TYR A 59 -8.40 -2.43 4.83
CA TYR A 59 -7.82 -1.13 4.54
C TYR A 59 -6.44 -1.05 5.16
N TRP A 60 -5.47 -0.60 4.37
CA TRP A 60 -4.11 -0.37 4.80
C TRP A 60 -3.77 1.12 4.73
N TYR A 61 -3.10 1.60 5.76
CA TYR A 61 -2.57 2.96 5.87
C TYR A 61 -1.07 2.84 6.14
N MET A 62 -0.25 3.26 5.20
CA MET A 62 1.19 3.03 5.20
C MET A 62 1.97 4.34 5.10
N GLY A 63 2.98 4.47 5.95
CA GLY A 63 3.86 5.62 5.97
C GLY A 63 4.83 5.62 7.15
N GLN A 64 5.56 6.70 7.36
CA GLN A 64 6.57 6.77 8.43
C GLN A 64 5.95 6.90 9.85
N GLY A 65 4.65 7.13 9.92
CA GLY A 65 3.91 7.30 11.17
C GLY A 65 2.44 7.56 10.89
N LEU A 66 1.63 7.62 11.96
CA LEU A 66 0.18 7.85 11.84
C LEU A 66 -0.17 9.23 11.27
N ASP A 67 0.73 10.19 11.41
CA ASP A 67 0.63 11.56 10.87
C ASP A 67 1.20 11.71 9.45
N GLN A 68 1.84 10.66 8.92
CA GLN A 68 2.56 10.69 7.64
C GLN A 68 2.15 9.52 6.74
N ILE A 69 0.84 9.36 6.53
CA ILE A 69 0.29 8.33 5.63
C ILE A 69 0.44 8.77 4.18
N VAL A 70 1.28 8.05 3.45
CA VAL A 70 1.57 8.31 2.02
C VAL A 70 0.85 7.31 1.13
N LEU A 71 0.79 6.05 1.53
CA LEU A 71 0.19 4.98 0.74
C LEU A 71 -1.04 4.44 1.46
N MET A 72 -2.14 4.32 0.72
CA MET A 72 -3.37 3.71 1.19
C MET A 72 -3.80 2.63 0.21
N ALA A 73 -4.28 1.51 0.74
CA ALA A 73 -4.84 0.45 -0.08
C ALA A 73 -6.14 -0.07 0.52
N ARG A 74 -7.02 -0.58 -0.33
CA ARG A 74 -8.25 -1.27 0.06
C ARG A 74 -8.41 -2.52 -0.77
N TYR A 75 -8.67 -3.64 -0.10
CA TYR A 75 -9.06 -4.89 -0.76
C TYR A 75 -10.50 -5.21 -0.40
N GLN A 76 -11.36 -5.35 -1.41
CA GLN A 76 -12.75 -5.75 -1.25
C GLN A 76 -13.26 -6.42 -2.51
N LYS A 77 -14.00 -7.53 -2.37
CA LYS A 77 -14.57 -8.30 -3.48
C LYS A 77 -13.50 -8.63 -4.53
N ASP A 78 -12.40 -9.22 -4.08
CA ASP A 78 -11.28 -9.68 -4.89
C ASP A 78 -10.56 -8.61 -5.73
N ARG A 79 -10.72 -7.34 -5.34
CA ARG A 79 -10.11 -6.20 -6.02
C ARG A 79 -9.30 -5.37 -5.06
N LEU A 80 -8.06 -5.08 -5.45
CA LEU A 80 -7.20 -4.11 -4.78
C LEU A 80 -7.38 -2.74 -5.41
N GLN A 81 -7.54 -1.72 -4.57
CA GLN A 81 -7.51 -0.31 -4.94
C GLN A 81 -6.36 0.35 -4.18
N VAL A 82 -5.56 1.15 -4.87
CA VAL A 82 -4.36 1.77 -4.32
C VAL A 82 -4.40 3.28 -4.56
N GLN A 83 -4.11 4.05 -3.52
CA GLN A 83 -3.99 5.50 -3.54
C GLN A 83 -2.64 5.91 -2.95
N VAL A 84 -1.94 6.79 -3.65
CA VAL A 84 -0.72 7.43 -3.16
C VAL A 84 -1.00 8.91 -2.98
N ASN A 85 -0.80 9.41 -1.76
CA ASN A 85 -0.99 10.80 -1.39
C ASN A 85 0.31 11.57 -1.68
N LEU A 86 0.33 12.23 -2.83
CA LEU A 86 1.51 12.94 -3.31
C LEU A 86 1.53 14.39 -2.83
N LYS A 87 2.76 14.90 -2.63
CA LYS A 87 3.00 16.34 -2.58
C LYS A 87 3.15 16.88 -4.01
N ASP A 88 2.84 18.16 -4.22
CA ASP A 88 2.87 18.81 -5.55
C ASP A 88 4.15 18.54 -6.34
N PHE A 89 5.29 18.53 -5.66
CA PHE A 89 6.60 18.28 -6.24
C PHE A 89 6.77 16.83 -6.76
N ASP A 90 6.36 15.85 -5.94
CA ASP A 90 6.44 14.42 -6.27
C ASP A 90 5.51 14.09 -7.44
N PHE A 91 4.31 14.66 -7.42
CA PHE A 91 3.36 14.56 -8.53
C PHE A 91 3.95 15.08 -9.85
N ALA A 92 4.60 16.25 -9.84
CA ALA A 92 5.14 16.86 -11.04
C ALA A 92 6.29 16.06 -11.69
N LEU A 93 6.98 15.23 -10.92
CA LEU A 93 8.15 14.48 -11.40
C LEU A 93 7.86 13.02 -11.72
N HIS A 94 7.03 12.35 -10.93
CA HIS A 94 6.99 10.87 -10.90
C HIS A 94 5.61 10.26 -11.12
N VAL A 95 4.59 11.04 -11.51
CA VAL A 95 3.21 10.52 -11.64
C VAL A 95 3.12 9.26 -12.49
N ASP A 96 3.81 9.19 -13.64
CA ASP A 96 3.79 8.01 -14.50
C ASP A 96 4.43 6.78 -13.83
N ALA A 97 5.57 6.97 -13.16
CA ALA A 97 6.25 5.90 -12.44
C ALA A 97 5.41 5.38 -11.26
N ILE A 98 4.71 6.27 -10.57
CA ILE A 98 3.81 5.94 -9.47
C ILE A 98 2.58 5.18 -9.99
N GLU A 99 2.00 5.60 -11.12
CA GLU A 99 0.89 4.87 -11.74
C GLU A 99 1.30 3.48 -12.22
N ILE A 100 2.48 3.32 -12.82
CA ILE A 100 3.05 2.00 -13.17
C ILE A 100 3.17 1.16 -11.89
N TRP A 101 3.82 1.68 -10.86
CA TRP A 101 4.02 0.97 -9.60
C TRP A 101 2.70 0.52 -8.95
N LYS A 102 1.67 1.38 -8.96
CA LYS A 102 0.34 1.03 -8.43
C LYS A 102 -0.28 -0.13 -9.20
N ASN A 103 -0.19 -0.10 -10.53
CA ASN A 103 -0.72 -1.17 -11.37
C ASN A 103 0.04 -2.48 -11.17
N ASP A 104 1.37 -2.41 -11.07
CA ASP A 104 2.21 -3.58 -10.81
C ASP A 104 1.92 -4.19 -9.43
N LEU A 105 1.68 -3.36 -8.40
CA LEU A 105 1.27 -3.83 -7.07
C LEU A 105 -0.08 -4.55 -7.13
N ILE A 106 -1.06 -3.97 -7.84
CA ILE A 106 -2.39 -4.55 -8.03
C ILE A 106 -2.28 -5.89 -8.75
N GLU A 107 -1.55 -5.96 -9.86
CA GLU A 107 -1.34 -7.19 -10.63
C GLU A 107 -0.65 -8.26 -9.78
N THR A 108 0.42 -7.90 -9.06
CA THR A 108 1.18 -8.82 -8.22
C THR A 108 0.32 -9.43 -7.12
N VAL A 109 -0.42 -8.60 -6.37
CA VAL A 109 -1.28 -9.07 -5.28
C VAL A 109 -2.44 -9.91 -5.82
N GLN A 110 -3.09 -9.46 -6.89
CA GLN A 110 -4.25 -10.17 -7.43
C GLN A 110 -3.88 -11.49 -8.09
N THR A 111 -2.73 -11.58 -8.76
CA THR A 111 -2.23 -12.84 -9.35
C THR A 111 -2.06 -13.90 -8.26
N VAL A 112 -1.34 -13.55 -7.19
CA VAL A 112 -1.08 -14.48 -6.07
C VAL A 112 -2.37 -14.90 -5.37
N LEU A 113 -3.32 -13.97 -5.17
CA LEU A 113 -4.60 -14.29 -4.53
C LEU A 113 -5.55 -15.10 -5.43
N SER A 114 -5.44 -14.99 -6.76
CA SER A 114 -6.28 -15.75 -7.71
C SER A 114 -5.80 -17.19 -7.94
N GLU A 115 -4.54 -17.48 -7.64
CA GLU A 115 -3.96 -18.83 -7.74
C GLU A 115 -4.29 -19.73 -6.55
N ARG A 116 -5.10 -19.25 -5.59
CA ARG A 116 -5.55 -19.95 -4.38
C ARG A 116 -6.95 -20.52 -4.53
#